data_AF-A0A4S9ED91-F1
#
_entry.id   AF-A0A4S9ED91-F1
#
_cell.length_a   1.000
_cell.length_b   1.000
_cell.length_c   1.000
_cell.angle_alpha   90.00
_cell.angle_beta   90.00
_cell.angle_gamma   90.00
#
_symmetry.space_group_name_H-M   'P 1'
#
loop_
_entity.id
_entity.type
_entity.pdbx_description
1 polymer ?
#
loop_
_entity_poly.entity_id
_entity_poly.type
_entity_poly.pdbx_seq_one_letter_code
_entity_poly.pdbx_strand_id
1 'polypeptide(L)'
;MDTVSVPSLKDLTIDNITENVHAINSQCSDQRLKFLLERTVSHLHDLARETRLTTDEWMATLLFLTRVGQISSDVRQEFILLSDVLGLSLLVDSIDHPKPENSTEGTVLGPFHTHEAEHSHNGGSISQDADGEPLLVVCTVKDVDGNPISGVKVDVWETDSKGFYDVQHADRNGPDGRAVLTSDSAGNFWFKAILPVPYPIPHDGPVGGLLKKLNRHPYRPSHMHFMFDKSGYDPLITALYLKNDPYESTDAVFGVKQSLIVEVGKVDDKDQAEKYGVKTGTSLITYDFVLVTDEAARKLRRSKAEEAMNSQGRKVRFIDDLPVPDVD
;
A
#
# COMPACT_ATOMS: atom_id res chain seq x y z
N MET A 1 -39.41 -17.00 -2.17
CA MET A 1 -38.54 -16.45 -3.22
C MET A 1 -39.31 -15.31 -3.83
N ASP A 2 -38.89 -14.08 -3.56
CA ASP A 2 -39.54 -12.90 -4.12
C ASP A 2 -39.44 -12.94 -5.65
N THR A 3 -40.50 -12.51 -6.34
CA THR A 3 -40.55 -12.50 -7.80
C THR A 3 -39.58 -11.43 -8.33
N VAL A 4 -38.38 -11.86 -8.72
CA VAL A 4 -37.39 -11.01 -9.39
C VAL A 4 -37.81 -10.81 -10.84
N SER A 5 -37.96 -9.56 -11.27
CA SER A 5 -38.12 -9.21 -12.69
C SER A 5 -36.80 -9.45 -13.41
N VAL A 6 -36.77 -10.38 -14.38
CA VAL A 6 -35.56 -10.75 -15.12
C VAL A 6 -35.69 -10.25 -16.56
N PRO A 7 -34.69 -9.52 -17.10
CA PRO A 7 -34.74 -9.06 -18.49
C PRO A 7 -34.68 -10.24 -19.46
N SER A 8 -35.34 -10.11 -20.62
CA SER A 8 -35.21 -11.07 -21.72
C SER A 8 -33.82 -10.94 -22.34
N LEU A 9 -33.12 -12.08 -22.49
CA LEU A 9 -31.81 -12.12 -23.13
C LEU A 9 -31.91 -12.34 -24.64
N LYS A 10 -30.90 -11.89 -25.37
CA LYS A 10 -30.68 -12.25 -26.77
C LYS A 10 -30.14 -13.68 -26.88
N ASP A 11 -30.26 -14.28 -28.06
CA ASP A 11 -29.54 -15.54 -28.36
C ASP A 11 -28.02 -15.35 -28.17
N LEU A 12 -27.33 -16.34 -27.61
CA LEU A 12 -25.96 -16.18 -27.12
C LEU A 12 -24.92 -16.45 -28.20
N THR A 13 -24.06 -15.47 -28.43
CA THR A 13 -22.87 -15.59 -29.29
C THR A 13 -21.64 -15.10 -28.54
N ILE A 14 -20.46 -15.39 -29.08
CA ILE A 14 -19.18 -14.88 -28.57
C ILE A 14 -19.17 -13.34 -28.56
N ASP A 15 -19.88 -12.70 -29.50
CA ASP A 15 -19.87 -11.24 -29.66
C ASP A 15 -20.84 -10.52 -28.72
N ASN A 16 -21.96 -11.16 -28.33
CA ASN A 16 -23.04 -10.50 -27.60
C ASN A 16 -23.21 -10.97 -26.13
N ILE A 17 -22.46 -11.98 -25.68
CA ILE A 17 -22.57 -12.49 -24.31
C ILE A 17 -22.34 -11.39 -23.26
N THR A 18 -21.42 -10.46 -23.51
CA THR A 18 -21.15 -9.32 -22.62
C THR A 18 -22.39 -8.44 -22.42
N GLU A 19 -23.16 -8.17 -23.46
CA GLU A 19 -24.39 -7.36 -23.37
C GLU A 19 -25.45 -8.06 -22.50
N ASN A 20 -25.61 -9.37 -22.68
CA ASN A 20 -26.54 -10.17 -21.89
C ASN A 20 -26.13 -10.21 -20.40
N VAL A 21 -24.83 -10.35 -20.09
CA VAL A 21 -24.33 -10.32 -18.71
C VAL A 21 -24.57 -8.95 -18.08
N HIS A 22 -24.32 -7.86 -18.82
CA HIS A 22 -24.62 -6.51 -18.34
C HIS A 22 -26.10 -6.32 -18.05
N ALA A 23 -26.99 -6.78 -18.94
CA ALA A 23 -28.43 -6.67 -18.75
C ALA A 23 -28.89 -7.35 -17.44
N ILE A 24 -28.38 -8.54 -17.14
CA ILE A 24 -28.72 -9.29 -15.91
C ILE A 24 -28.09 -8.65 -14.67
N ASN A 25 -26.81 -8.31 -14.70
CA ASN A 25 -26.12 -7.82 -13.50
C ASN A 25 -26.47 -6.36 -13.15
N SER A 26 -27.10 -5.64 -14.08
CA SER A 26 -27.51 -4.24 -13.93
C SER A 26 -28.85 -4.02 -13.22
N GLN A 27 -29.46 -5.09 -12.65
CA GLN A 27 -30.77 -5.02 -11.99
C GLN A 27 -30.70 -4.45 -10.55
N CYS A 28 -29.50 -4.30 -9.96
CA CYS A 28 -29.34 -3.70 -8.64
C CYS A 28 -29.54 -2.17 -8.68
N SER A 29 -30.05 -1.60 -7.58
CA SER A 29 -30.26 -0.15 -7.43
C SER A 29 -28.98 0.62 -7.08
N ASP A 30 -27.94 -0.08 -6.62
CA ASP A 30 -26.64 0.53 -6.32
C ASP A 30 -25.90 0.85 -7.62
N GLN A 31 -25.84 2.14 -7.93
CA GLN A 31 -25.26 2.65 -9.17
C GLN A 31 -23.74 2.50 -9.20
N ARG A 32 -23.07 2.56 -8.04
CA ARG A 32 -21.61 2.39 -7.97
C ARG A 32 -21.26 0.93 -8.20
N LEU A 33 -21.96 0.01 -7.54
CA LEU A 33 -21.79 -1.43 -7.75
C LEU A 33 -22.07 -1.81 -9.21
N LYS A 34 -23.17 -1.31 -9.79
CA LYS A 34 -23.51 -1.52 -11.19
C LYS A 34 -22.38 -1.07 -12.13
N PHE A 35 -21.84 0.13 -11.91
CA PHE A 35 -20.73 0.64 -12.70
C PHE A 35 -19.48 -0.24 -12.57
N LEU A 36 -19.09 -0.61 -11.34
CA LEU A 36 -17.94 -1.48 -11.10
C LEU A 36 -18.10 -2.84 -11.80
N LEU A 37 -19.25 -3.51 -11.63
CA LEU A 37 -19.53 -4.80 -12.25
C LEU A 37 -19.55 -4.73 -13.79
N GLU A 38 -20.17 -3.69 -14.36
CA GLU A 38 -20.17 -3.47 -15.82
C GLU A 38 -18.73 -3.35 -16.35
N ARG A 39 -17.88 -2.56 -15.69
CA ARG A 39 -16.48 -2.41 -16.11
C ARG A 39 -15.69 -3.70 -15.92
N THR A 40 -15.81 -4.37 -14.77
CA THR A 40 -15.14 -5.64 -14.50
C THR A 40 -15.50 -6.70 -15.55
N VAL A 41 -16.78 -6.92 -15.83
CA VAL A 41 -17.22 -7.90 -16.83
C VAL A 41 -16.70 -7.52 -18.22
N SER A 42 -16.77 -6.23 -18.60
CA SER A 42 -16.27 -5.78 -19.89
C SER A 42 -14.78 -6.09 -20.05
N HIS A 43 -13.95 -5.68 -19.09
CA HIS A 43 -12.51 -5.90 -19.15
C HIS A 43 -12.12 -7.39 -19.10
N LEU A 44 -12.83 -8.21 -18.31
CA LEU A 44 -12.59 -9.66 -18.28
C LEU A 44 -12.95 -10.34 -19.61
N HIS A 45 -14.10 -10.00 -20.20
CA HIS A 45 -14.52 -10.54 -21.50
C HIS A 45 -13.61 -10.06 -22.64
N ASP A 46 -13.19 -8.80 -22.62
CA ASP A 46 -12.26 -8.25 -23.60
C ASP A 46 -10.89 -8.93 -23.51
N LEU A 47 -10.35 -9.14 -22.30
CA LEU A 47 -9.11 -9.91 -22.10
C LEU A 47 -9.23 -11.32 -22.70
N ALA A 48 -10.34 -12.03 -22.45
CA ALA A 48 -10.56 -13.37 -22.98
C ALA A 48 -10.63 -13.37 -24.51
N ARG A 49 -11.32 -12.39 -25.12
CA ARG A 49 -11.43 -12.25 -26.57
C ARG A 49 -10.11 -11.87 -27.23
N GLU A 50 -9.39 -10.90 -26.66
CA GLU A 50 -8.10 -10.40 -27.14
C GLU A 50 -7.05 -11.51 -27.15
N THR A 51 -6.95 -12.27 -26.05
CA THR A 51 -5.94 -13.32 -25.88
C THR A 51 -6.34 -14.66 -26.51
N ARG A 52 -7.60 -14.80 -26.93
CA ARG A 52 -8.19 -16.08 -27.37
C ARG A 52 -8.04 -17.16 -26.29
N LEU A 53 -8.32 -16.79 -25.04
CA LEU A 53 -8.11 -17.60 -23.84
C LEU A 53 -8.67 -19.01 -24.02
N THR A 54 -7.81 -20.01 -23.89
CA THR A 54 -8.20 -21.42 -24.02
C THR A 54 -8.85 -21.93 -22.72
N THR A 55 -9.58 -23.04 -22.82
CA THR A 55 -10.15 -23.71 -21.64
C THR A 55 -9.08 -24.15 -20.64
N ASP A 56 -7.93 -24.59 -21.13
CA ASP A 56 -6.82 -25.05 -20.29
C ASP A 56 -6.16 -23.87 -19.53
N GLU A 57 -5.93 -22.74 -20.20
CA GLU A 57 -5.41 -21.52 -19.57
C GLU A 57 -6.40 -20.92 -18.57
N TRP A 58 -7.69 -20.92 -18.92
CA TRP A 58 -8.75 -20.52 -18.01
C TRP A 58 -8.79 -21.40 -16.76
N MET A 59 -8.76 -22.73 -16.91
CA MET A 59 -8.74 -23.67 -15.79
C MET A 59 -7.47 -23.51 -14.95
N ALA A 60 -6.30 -23.31 -15.58
CA ALA A 60 -5.06 -23.05 -14.87
C ALA A 60 -5.13 -21.77 -14.01
N THR A 61 -5.79 -20.72 -14.52
CA THR A 61 -6.03 -19.47 -13.80
C THR A 61 -6.96 -19.70 -12.59
N LEU A 62 -8.05 -20.44 -12.77
CA LEU A 62 -8.96 -20.77 -11.67
C LEU A 62 -8.27 -21.58 -10.56
N LEU A 63 -7.47 -22.58 -10.94
CA LEU A 63 -6.69 -23.37 -9.97
C LEU A 63 -5.59 -22.55 -9.30
N PHE A 64 -5.02 -21.56 -9.99
CA PHE A 64 -4.10 -20.60 -9.38
C PHE A 64 -4.82 -19.75 -8.32
N LEU A 65 -5.92 -19.08 -8.67
CA LEU A 65 -6.70 -18.25 -7.75
C LEU A 65 -7.27 -19.05 -6.57
N THR A 66 -7.68 -20.30 -6.82
CA THR A 66 -8.12 -21.22 -5.76
C THR A 66 -7.01 -21.45 -4.74
N ARG A 67 -5.78 -21.72 -5.19
CA ARG A 67 -4.64 -21.93 -4.28
C ARG A 67 -4.24 -20.65 -3.54
N VAL A 68 -4.37 -19.48 -4.18
CA VAL A 68 -4.16 -18.17 -3.53
C VAL A 68 -5.14 -18.00 -2.36
N GLY A 69 -6.41 -18.34 -2.57
CA GLY A 69 -7.39 -18.35 -1.49
C GLY A 69 -7.08 -19.36 -0.39
N GLN A 70 -6.73 -20.60 -0.75
CA GLN A 70 -6.50 -21.69 0.20
C GLN A 70 -5.30 -21.49 1.13
N ILE A 71 -4.25 -20.79 0.68
CA ILE A 71 -3.07 -20.52 1.51
C ILE A 71 -3.25 -19.26 2.38
N SER A 72 -4.26 -18.44 2.11
CA SER A 72 -4.52 -17.24 2.89
C SER A 72 -5.10 -17.58 4.27
N SER A 73 -4.71 -16.81 5.28
CA SER A 73 -5.09 -16.91 6.68
C SER A 73 -5.12 -15.53 7.35
N ASP A 74 -5.43 -15.46 8.64
CA ASP A 74 -5.48 -14.20 9.39
C ASP A 74 -4.13 -13.46 9.43
N VAL A 75 -3.01 -14.19 9.27
CA VAL A 75 -1.64 -13.64 9.29
C VAL A 75 -0.94 -13.70 7.93
N ARG A 76 -1.61 -14.25 6.89
CA ARG A 76 -1.07 -14.34 5.53
C ARG A 76 -2.17 -14.03 4.52
N GLN A 77 -2.07 -12.92 3.82
CA GLN A 77 -3.04 -12.54 2.78
C GLN A 77 -2.43 -12.66 1.38
N GLU A 78 -2.50 -13.85 0.78
CA GLU A 78 -1.89 -14.12 -0.52
C GLU A 78 -2.63 -13.37 -1.66
N PHE A 79 -3.92 -13.04 -1.48
CA PHE A 79 -4.64 -12.17 -2.43
C PHE A 79 -4.13 -10.73 -2.41
N ILE A 80 -3.76 -10.19 -1.25
CA ILE A 80 -3.11 -8.89 -1.14
C ILE A 80 -1.73 -8.97 -1.79
N LEU A 81 -0.96 -10.03 -1.52
CA LEU A 81 0.34 -10.23 -2.15
C LEU A 81 0.24 -10.36 -3.68
N LEU A 82 -0.79 -11.02 -4.20
CA LEU A 82 -1.06 -11.09 -5.63
C LEU A 82 -1.37 -9.70 -6.20
N SER A 83 -2.17 -8.90 -5.50
CA SER A 83 -2.44 -7.50 -5.85
C SER A 83 -1.16 -6.67 -5.88
N ASP A 84 -0.28 -6.85 -4.90
CA ASP A 84 1.00 -6.16 -4.77
C ASP A 84 1.93 -6.47 -5.96
N VAL A 85 2.16 -7.75 -6.26
CA VAL A 85 3.07 -8.14 -7.35
C VAL A 85 2.52 -7.87 -8.76
N LEU A 86 1.23 -7.56 -8.87
CA LEU A 86 0.59 -7.07 -10.09
C LEU A 86 0.50 -5.53 -10.15
N GLY A 87 0.97 -4.83 -9.11
CA GLY A 87 0.97 -3.37 -9.01
C GLY A 87 -0.40 -2.75 -8.72
N LEU A 88 -1.43 -3.56 -8.44
CA LEU A 88 -2.79 -3.08 -8.21
C LEU A 88 -2.92 -2.34 -6.88
N SER A 89 -2.26 -2.82 -5.81
CA SER A 89 -2.36 -2.19 -4.49
C SER A 89 -1.85 -0.74 -4.51
N LEU A 90 -0.68 -0.50 -5.12
CA LEU A 90 -0.14 0.84 -5.26
C LEU A 90 -1.01 1.74 -6.15
N LEU A 91 -1.58 1.17 -7.22
CA LEU A 91 -2.46 1.90 -8.11
C LEU A 91 -3.73 2.36 -7.38
N VAL A 92 -4.35 1.48 -6.59
CA VAL A 92 -5.54 1.80 -5.80
C VAL A 92 -5.23 2.88 -4.75
N ASP A 93 -4.13 2.73 -4.01
CA ASP A 93 -3.67 3.74 -3.05
C ASP A 93 -3.48 5.11 -3.71
N SER A 94 -2.81 5.15 -4.86
CA SER A 94 -2.57 6.41 -5.59
C SER A 94 -3.84 7.06 -6.15
N ILE A 95 -4.90 6.27 -6.40
CA ILE A 95 -6.20 6.77 -6.83
C ILE A 95 -7.00 7.30 -5.63
N ASP A 96 -6.98 6.58 -4.50
CA ASP A 96 -7.81 6.93 -3.35
C ASP A 96 -7.19 8.04 -2.48
N HIS A 97 -5.86 8.08 -2.40
CA HIS A 97 -5.08 9.07 -1.65
C HIS A 97 -4.13 9.85 -2.57
N PRO A 98 -4.64 10.58 -3.58
CA PRO A 98 -3.79 11.32 -4.49
C PRO A 98 -3.07 12.44 -3.74
N LYS A 99 -1.75 12.52 -3.94
CA LYS A 99 -0.90 13.49 -3.27
C LYS A 99 -0.63 14.70 -4.19
N PRO A 100 -0.87 15.95 -3.76
CA PRO A 100 -0.45 17.15 -4.48
C PRO A 100 1.08 17.25 -4.52
N GLU A 101 1.60 18.08 -5.42
CA GLU A 101 3.03 18.37 -5.49
C GLU A 101 3.57 18.84 -4.13
N ASN A 102 4.80 18.46 -3.80
CA ASN A 102 5.50 18.78 -2.55
C ASN A 102 4.89 18.17 -1.26
N SER A 103 3.92 17.25 -1.38
CA SER A 103 3.47 16.42 -0.25
C SER A 103 4.15 15.05 -0.26
N THR A 104 4.21 14.38 0.89
CA THR A 104 4.82 13.04 0.95
C THR A 104 3.94 12.03 0.23
N GLU A 105 4.56 11.24 -0.65
CA GLU A 105 3.87 10.22 -1.41
C GLU A 105 3.49 9.00 -0.56
N GLY A 106 2.30 8.47 -0.82
CA GLY A 106 1.90 7.16 -0.30
C GLY A 106 2.58 6.02 -1.03
N THR A 107 2.70 4.87 -0.36
CA THR A 107 3.08 3.58 -0.96
C THR A 107 2.39 2.42 -0.23
N VAL A 108 2.62 1.20 -0.69
CA VAL A 108 1.94 -0.01 -0.20
C VAL A 108 2.11 -0.20 1.31
N LEU A 109 1.00 -0.49 1.99
CA LEU A 109 0.98 -0.89 3.41
C LEU A 109 1.79 -2.16 3.65
N GLY A 110 1.69 -3.12 2.71
CA GLY A 110 2.19 -4.47 2.89
C GLY A 110 1.36 -5.28 3.90
N PRO A 111 1.60 -6.59 4.01
CA PRO A 111 0.75 -7.51 4.78
C PRO A 111 1.10 -7.60 6.27
N PHE A 112 2.06 -6.83 6.78
CA PHE A 112 2.69 -7.04 8.09
C PHE A 112 2.40 -5.96 9.15
N HIS A 113 1.58 -4.95 8.81
CA HIS A 113 1.05 -4.03 9.82
C HIS A 113 0.12 -4.76 10.78
N THR A 114 0.17 -4.40 12.07
CA THR A 114 -0.74 -4.93 13.10
C THR A 114 -1.14 -3.83 14.08
N HIS A 115 -2.24 -4.06 14.80
CA HIS A 115 -2.71 -3.16 15.87
C HIS A 115 -2.08 -3.44 17.23
N GLU A 116 -1.06 -4.29 17.30
CA GLU A 116 -0.41 -4.70 18.56
C GLU A 116 0.80 -3.84 18.92
N ALA A 117 1.20 -2.91 18.05
CA ALA A 117 2.31 -2.01 18.32
C ALA A 117 2.06 -1.20 19.59
N GLU A 118 3.05 -1.17 20.48
CA GLU A 118 2.96 -0.42 21.73
C GLU A 118 3.28 1.06 21.52
N HIS A 119 2.68 1.91 22.36
CA HIS A 119 3.03 3.32 22.39
C HIS A 119 4.44 3.52 22.94
N SER A 120 5.28 4.20 22.16
CA SER A 120 6.64 4.56 22.56
C SER A 120 6.77 6.07 22.74
N HIS A 121 7.67 6.47 23.63
CA HIS A 121 8.06 7.87 23.78
C HIS A 121 9.11 8.22 22.72
N ASN A 122 9.22 9.51 22.39
CA ASN A 122 10.28 9.97 21.51
C ASN A 122 11.67 9.58 22.06
N GLY A 123 12.46 8.87 21.25
CA GLY A 123 13.76 8.31 21.61
C GLY A 123 13.75 6.86 22.12
N GLY A 124 12.58 6.23 22.22
CA GLY A 124 12.47 4.81 22.53
C GLY A 124 13.05 3.91 21.43
N SER A 125 13.43 2.68 21.80
CA SER A 125 13.84 1.65 20.83
C SER A 125 12.62 0.88 20.35
N ILE A 126 12.49 0.67 19.04
CA ILE A 126 11.40 -0.11 18.44
C ILE A 126 11.78 -1.58 18.19
N SER A 127 13.07 -1.90 18.28
CA SER A 127 13.61 -3.25 18.07
C SER A 127 14.38 -3.74 19.30
N GLN A 128 14.30 -5.04 19.56
CA GLN A 128 15.08 -5.80 20.54
C GLN A 128 16.13 -6.71 19.87
N ASP A 129 16.29 -6.63 18.55
CA ASP A 129 17.25 -7.44 17.80
C ASP A 129 18.70 -7.03 18.12
N ALA A 130 19.41 -7.92 18.82
CA ALA A 130 20.80 -7.69 19.22
C ALA A 130 21.80 -7.78 18.06
N ASP A 131 21.41 -8.39 16.94
CA ASP A 131 22.27 -8.56 15.76
C ASP A 131 22.13 -7.38 14.77
N GLY A 132 21.13 -6.52 14.95
CA GLY A 132 20.87 -5.38 14.08
C GLY A 132 21.85 -4.21 14.28
N GLU A 133 22.23 -3.58 13.17
CA GLU A 133 23.07 -2.37 13.22
C GLU A 133 22.25 -1.18 13.76
N PRO A 134 22.67 -0.49 14.84
CA PRO A 134 21.88 0.58 15.42
C PRO A 134 21.62 1.75 14.46
N LEU A 135 20.36 2.16 14.38
CA LEU A 135 19.88 3.27 13.57
C LEU A 135 19.14 4.29 14.46
N LEU A 136 19.43 5.57 14.28
CA LEU A 136 18.63 6.68 14.78
C LEU A 136 17.76 7.22 13.63
N VAL A 137 16.45 7.34 13.86
CA VAL A 137 15.52 7.96 12.92
C VAL A 137 14.97 9.25 13.55
N VAL A 138 15.19 10.38 12.87
CA VAL A 138 14.73 11.71 13.32
C VAL A 138 13.87 12.33 12.23
N CYS A 139 12.59 12.52 12.52
CA CYS A 139 11.64 12.98 11.52
C CYS A 139 10.82 14.18 12.00
N THR A 140 10.27 14.92 11.04
CA THR A 140 9.30 15.98 11.29
C THR A 140 8.02 15.70 10.52
N VAL A 141 6.91 16.26 11.00
CA VAL A 141 5.62 16.27 10.30
C VAL A 141 5.15 17.71 10.17
N LYS A 142 4.89 18.12 8.93
CA LYS A 142 4.39 19.46 8.57
C LYS A 142 3.23 19.38 7.57
N ASP A 143 2.49 20.47 7.44
CA ASP A 143 1.52 20.63 6.36
C ASP A 143 2.19 21.14 5.07
N VAL A 144 1.40 21.28 4.00
CA VAL A 144 1.86 21.76 2.69
C VAL A 144 2.37 23.21 2.70
N ASP A 145 2.00 23.99 3.71
CA ASP A 145 2.46 25.37 3.92
C ASP A 145 3.72 25.44 4.81
N GLY A 146 4.20 24.28 5.29
CA GLY A 146 5.38 24.15 6.13
C GLY A 146 5.13 24.34 7.63
N ASN A 147 3.87 24.44 8.07
CA ASN A 147 3.56 24.55 9.49
C ASN A 147 3.72 23.18 10.18
N PRO A 148 4.35 23.11 11.36
CA PRO A 148 4.49 21.85 12.09
C PRO A 148 3.13 21.31 12.56
N ILE A 149 2.93 20.00 12.45
CA ILE A 149 1.69 19.35 12.89
C ILE A 149 1.97 18.57 14.18
N SER A 150 1.36 19.03 15.28
CA SER A 150 1.49 18.38 16.58
C SER A 150 0.46 17.28 16.83
N GLY A 151 0.85 16.29 17.62
CA GLY A 151 -0.04 15.22 18.06
C GLY A 151 -0.51 14.32 16.91
N VAL A 152 0.32 14.11 15.89
CA VAL A 152 0.09 13.12 14.83
C VAL A 152 0.47 11.76 15.38
N LYS A 153 -0.41 10.77 15.26
CA LYS A 153 -0.10 9.39 15.59
C LYS A 153 0.74 8.80 14.46
N VAL A 154 1.88 8.21 14.79
CA VAL A 154 2.82 7.64 13.80
C VAL A 154 3.11 6.20 14.16
N ASP A 155 2.51 5.26 13.42
CA ASP A 155 2.85 3.85 13.50
C ASP A 155 4.10 3.63 12.64
N VAL A 156 5.11 2.96 13.20
CA VAL A 156 6.34 2.57 12.50
C VAL A 156 6.55 1.07 12.63
N TRP A 157 7.01 0.43 11.55
CA TRP A 157 7.38 -0.99 11.59
C TRP A 157 8.45 -1.33 10.54
N GLU A 158 9.30 -2.29 10.88
CA GLU A 158 10.40 -2.80 10.05
C GLU A 158 10.64 -4.30 10.32
N THR A 159 11.51 -4.92 9.53
CA THR A 159 11.97 -6.29 9.78
C THR A 159 13.09 -6.32 10.80
N ASP A 160 13.36 -7.50 11.37
CA ASP A 160 14.62 -7.79 12.04
C ASP A 160 15.82 -7.78 11.07
N SER A 161 17.03 -7.95 11.61
CA SER A 161 18.29 -8.00 10.85
C SER A 161 18.40 -9.18 9.87
N LYS A 162 17.46 -10.13 9.95
CA LYS A 162 17.37 -11.31 9.07
C LYS A 162 16.28 -11.15 8.01
N GLY A 163 15.57 -10.02 8.00
CA GLY A 163 14.54 -9.71 7.02
C GLY A 163 13.16 -10.31 7.33
N PHE A 164 12.87 -10.59 8.61
CA PHE A 164 11.55 -11.07 9.05
C PHE A 164 10.85 -10.04 9.93
N TYR A 165 9.56 -9.80 9.69
CA TYR A 165 8.72 -9.12 10.67
C TYR A 165 8.44 -10.06 11.84
N ASP A 166 8.27 -9.51 13.04
CA ASP A 166 7.94 -10.23 14.26
C ASP A 166 6.80 -11.26 14.08
N VAL A 167 5.72 -10.89 13.39
CA VAL A 167 4.55 -11.75 13.11
C VAL A 167 4.85 -12.99 12.29
N GLN A 168 6.01 -13.07 11.63
CA GLN A 168 6.44 -14.23 10.88
C GLN A 168 7.15 -15.28 11.75
N HIS A 169 7.55 -14.91 12.96
CA HIS A 169 8.19 -15.82 13.92
C HIS A 169 7.13 -16.60 14.70
N ALA A 170 7.20 -17.93 14.63
CA ALA A 170 6.24 -18.82 15.30
C ALA A 170 6.33 -18.78 16.84
N ASP A 171 7.49 -18.38 17.36
CA ASP A 171 7.83 -18.29 18.78
C ASP A 171 7.84 -16.83 19.31
N ARG A 172 7.19 -15.92 18.56
CA ARG A 172 7.03 -14.51 18.94
C ARG A 172 6.44 -14.36 20.35
N ASN A 173 7.10 -13.56 21.18
CA ASN A 173 6.71 -13.29 22.59
C ASN A 173 6.12 -11.88 22.82
N GLY A 174 5.84 -11.14 21.74
CA GLY A 174 5.30 -9.77 21.78
C GLY A 174 5.62 -9.00 20.51
N PRO A 175 5.15 -7.75 20.40
CA PRO A 175 5.51 -6.86 19.31
C PRO A 175 7.01 -6.54 19.33
N ASP A 176 7.67 -6.65 18.18
CA ASP A 176 9.06 -6.22 17.98
C ASP A 176 9.24 -5.61 16.59
N GLY A 177 10.22 -4.71 16.45
CA GLY A 177 10.43 -3.93 15.22
C GLY A 177 9.25 -3.00 14.90
N ARG A 178 8.46 -2.59 15.90
CA ARG A 178 7.25 -1.76 15.70
C ARG A 178 6.97 -0.86 16.91
N ALA A 179 6.41 0.33 16.66
CA ALA A 179 5.95 1.24 17.71
C ALA A 179 4.91 2.23 17.20
N VAL A 180 4.16 2.83 18.14
CA VAL A 180 3.30 4.00 17.89
C VAL A 180 3.90 5.21 18.60
N LEU A 181 4.29 6.23 17.83
CA LEU A 181 4.81 7.50 18.33
C LEU A 181 3.78 8.62 18.20
N THR A 182 4.11 9.79 18.75
CA THR A 182 3.29 10.99 18.61
C THR A 182 4.19 12.20 18.36
N SER A 183 3.89 12.98 17.32
CA SER A 183 4.65 14.19 17.02
C SER A 183 4.51 15.25 18.11
N ASP A 184 5.60 15.94 18.43
CA ASP A 184 5.63 16.99 19.44
C ASP A 184 5.04 18.33 18.94
N SER A 185 5.10 19.38 19.77
CA SER A 185 4.57 20.71 19.42
C SER A 185 5.24 21.37 18.21
N ALA A 186 6.45 20.94 17.86
CA ALA A 186 7.19 21.40 16.68
C ALA A 186 7.14 20.35 15.55
N GLY A 187 6.27 19.35 15.65
CA GLY A 187 6.08 18.30 14.65
C GLY A 187 7.16 17.22 14.67
N ASN A 188 8.09 17.22 15.63
CA ASN A 188 9.17 16.24 15.66
C ASN A 188 8.71 14.91 16.26
N PHE A 189 9.26 13.83 15.74
CA PHE A 189 9.24 12.52 16.36
C PHE A 189 10.54 11.80 16.02
N TRP A 190 11.05 10.99 16.94
CA TRP A 190 12.29 10.24 16.73
C TRP A 190 12.31 8.97 17.53
N PHE A 191 13.07 7.99 17.08
CA PHE A 191 13.18 6.68 17.71
C PHE A 191 14.48 5.99 17.30
N LYS A 192 14.82 4.95 18.05
CA LYS A 192 15.95 4.07 17.77
C LYS A 192 15.41 2.80 17.13
N ALA A 193 16.08 2.37 16.08
CA ALA A 193 15.73 1.29 15.20
C ALA A 193 16.99 0.46 14.92
N ILE A 194 16.87 -0.51 14.04
CA ILE A 194 18.03 -1.13 13.40
C ILE A 194 18.07 -0.71 11.92
N LEU A 195 19.22 -0.83 11.27
CA LEU A 195 19.32 -0.53 9.84
C LEU A 195 18.51 -1.58 9.06
N PRO A 196 17.50 -1.17 8.26
CA PRO A 196 16.72 -2.12 7.48
C PRO A 196 17.60 -2.92 6.51
N VAL A 197 17.23 -4.17 6.27
CA VAL A 197 17.87 -5.07 5.31
C VAL A 197 16.91 -5.44 4.19
N PRO A 198 17.39 -5.78 2.98
CA PRO A 198 16.50 -6.24 1.92
C PRO A 198 15.99 -7.64 2.26
N TYR A 199 14.73 -7.90 1.97
CA TYR A 199 14.11 -9.18 2.31
C TYR A 199 13.17 -9.67 1.20
N PRO A 200 13.01 -10.99 1.04
CA PRO A 200 12.05 -11.53 0.08
C PRO A 200 10.63 -11.49 0.66
N ILE A 201 9.64 -11.12 -0.17
CA ILE A 201 8.23 -11.36 0.17
C ILE A 201 7.97 -12.87 0.32
N PRO A 202 6.90 -13.31 1.02
CA PRO A 202 6.53 -14.72 1.07
C PRO A 202 6.43 -15.33 -0.34
N HIS A 203 7.26 -16.34 -0.62
CA HIS A 203 7.41 -16.89 -1.97
C HIS A 203 7.34 -18.42 -2.03
N ASP A 204 6.87 -19.05 -0.96
CA ASP A 204 6.53 -20.46 -0.84
C ASP A 204 5.12 -20.78 -1.39
N GLY A 205 4.31 -19.75 -1.67
CA GLY A 205 2.94 -19.85 -2.15
C GLY A 205 2.79 -19.73 -3.68
N PRO A 206 1.54 -19.69 -4.17
CA PRO A 206 1.24 -19.50 -5.58
C PRO A 206 1.88 -18.24 -6.17
N VAL A 207 1.92 -17.12 -5.43
CA VAL A 207 2.53 -15.89 -5.92
C VAL A 207 4.03 -16.07 -6.16
N GLY A 208 4.74 -16.71 -5.24
CA GLY A 208 6.15 -17.07 -5.46
C GLY A 208 6.34 -17.99 -6.68
N GLY A 209 5.44 -18.95 -6.87
CA GLY A 209 5.41 -19.79 -8.07
C GLY A 209 5.19 -18.99 -9.37
N LEU A 210 4.34 -17.98 -9.34
CA LEU A 210 4.12 -17.06 -10.47
C LEU A 210 5.38 -16.23 -10.75
N LEU A 211 5.99 -15.60 -9.72
CA LEU A 211 7.22 -14.83 -9.88
C LEU A 211 8.34 -15.65 -10.51
N LYS A 212 8.51 -16.91 -10.06
CA LYS A 212 9.47 -17.84 -10.65
C LYS A 212 9.21 -18.10 -12.13
N LYS A 213 7.95 -18.28 -12.54
CA LYS A 213 7.57 -18.46 -13.95
C LYS A 213 7.83 -17.21 -14.79
N LEU A 214 7.68 -16.03 -14.19
CA LEU A 214 7.96 -14.73 -14.82
C LEU A 214 9.44 -14.33 -14.79
N ASN A 215 10.32 -15.18 -14.24
CA ASN A 215 11.73 -14.87 -14.01
C ASN A 215 11.94 -13.58 -13.18
N ARG A 216 11.10 -13.37 -12.17
CA ARG A 216 11.16 -12.25 -11.21
C ARG A 216 11.72 -12.72 -9.86
N HIS A 217 12.50 -11.87 -9.20
CA HIS A 217 12.92 -12.10 -7.82
C HIS A 217 11.81 -11.67 -6.83
N PRO A 218 11.79 -12.25 -5.60
CA PRO A 218 10.83 -11.86 -4.56
C PRO A 218 11.30 -10.72 -3.66
N TYR A 219 12.52 -10.21 -3.84
CA TYR A 219 13.11 -9.20 -2.94
C TYR A 219 12.44 -7.84 -3.02
N ARG A 220 12.26 -7.25 -1.84
CA ARG A 220 12.02 -5.84 -1.60
C ARG A 220 13.33 -5.20 -1.11
N PRO A 221 13.60 -3.94 -1.49
CA PRO A 221 14.74 -3.18 -0.96
C PRO A 221 14.61 -2.94 0.54
N SER A 222 15.71 -2.61 1.20
CA SER A 222 15.74 -2.17 2.61
C SER A 222 14.82 -0.97 2.81
N HIS A 223 13.85 -1.08 3.72
CA HIS A 223 12.92 0.00 4.03
C HIS A 223 12.31 -0.08 5.42
N MET A 224 11.76 1.05 5.84
CA MET A 224 10.97 1.18 7.05
C MET A 224 9.61 1.78 6.71
N HIS A 225 8.56 1.23 7.29
CA HIS A 225 7.20 1.69 7.05
C HIS A 225 6.75 2.74 8.06
N PHE A 226 5.84 3.60 7.60
CA PHE A 226 5.19 4.62 8.39
C PHE A 226 3.70 4.67 8.05
N MET A 227 2.86 4.81 9.07
CA MET A 227 1.45 5.16 8.90
C MET A 227 1.11 6.33 9.82
N PHE A 228 0.60 7.40 9.22
CA PHE A 228 0.26 8.64 9.90
C PHE A 228 -1.26 8.76 10.01
N ASP A 229 -1.72 9.05 11.22
CA ASP A 229 -3.13 9.28 11.52
C ASP A 229 -3.30 10.57 12.34
N LYS A 230 -4.13 11.47 11.82
CA LYS A 230 -4.51 12.73 12.48
C LYS A 230 -5.84 13.22 11.92
N SER A 231 -6.82 13.41 12.78
CA SER A 231 -8.11 14.02 12.41
C SER A 231 -7.91 15.32 11.62
N GLY A 232 -8.56 15.43 10.46
CA GLY A 232 -8.47 16.58 9.55
C GLY A 232 -7.39 16.44 8.47
N TYR A 233 -6.58 15.38 8.53
CA TYR A 233 -5.56 15.05 7.54
C TYR A 233 -5.86 13.71 6.88
N ASP A 234 -5.62 13.66 5.58
CA ASP A 234 -5.71 12.45 4.78
C ASP A 234 -4.70 11.42 5.32
N PRO A 235 -5.15 10.18 5.61
CA PRO A 235 -4.25 9.12 6.03
C PRO A 235 -3.04 9.00 5.08
N LEU A 236 -1.86 8.80 5.65
CA LEU A 236 -0.65 8.54 4.88
C LEU A 236 -0.04 7.22 5.31
N ILE A 237 -0.06 6.25 4.40
CA ILE A 237 0.73 5.03 4.50
C ILE A 237 1.91 5.20 3.56
N THR A 238 3.12 5.06 4.06
CA THR A 238 4.33 5.24 3.25
C THR A 238 5.49 4.40 3.78
N ALA A 239 6.63 4.46 3.11
CA ALA A 239 7.86 3.82 3.52
C ALA A 239 9.06 4.66 3.07
N LEU A 240 10.16 4.59 3.80
CA LEU A 240 11.45 5.17 3.40
C LEU A 240 12.38 4.04 2.97
N TYR A 241 12.93 4.16 1.77
CA TYR A 241 13.79 3.17 1.13
C TYR A 241 15.25 3.60 1.17
N LEU A 242 16.17 2.69 1.48
CA LEU A 242 17.58 3.06 1.55
C LEU A 242 18.20 3.20 0.16
N LYS A 243 18.90 4.32 -0.07
CA LYS A 243 19.61 4.58 -1.32
C LYS A 243 20.74 3.57 -1.56
N ASN A 244 20.88 3.16 -2.81
CA ASN A 244 21.85 2.17 -3.29
C ASN A 244 21.56 0.74 -2.81
N ASP A 245 20.35 0.47 -2.33
CA ASP A 245 19.93 -0.92 -2.09
C ASP A 245 19.91 -1.68 -3.44
N PRO A 246 20.41 -2.93 -3.50
CA PRO A 246 20.45 -3.71 -4.74
C PRO A 246 19.09 -3.88 -5.44
N TYR A 247 17.98 -3.73 -4.72
CA TYR A 247 16.62 -3.91 -5.22
C TYR A 247 15.81 -2.60 -5.29
N GLU A 248 16.42 -1.43 -5.07
CA GLU A 248 15.69 -0.15 -5.07
C GLU A 248 14.99 0.14 -6.41
N SER A 249 15.57 -0.34 -7.52
CA SER A 249 15.02 -0.17 -8.87
C SER A 249 14.21 -1.38 -9.37
N THR A 250 14.10 -2.44 -8.57
CA THR A 250 13.49 -3.71 -8.98
C THR A 250 12.56 -4.31 -7.92
N ASP A 251 12.05 -3.50 -6.98
CA ASP A 251 11.14 -3.93 -5.92
C ASP A 251 10.02 -4.86 -6.42
N ALA A 252 9.88 -6.03 -5.80
CA ALA A 252 8.92 -7.06 -6.20
C ALA A 252 7.45 -6.59 -6.16
N VAL A 253 7.15 -5.56 -5.37
CA VAL A 253 5.79 -5.01 -5.21
C VAL A 253 5.64 -3.58 -5.74
N PHE A 254 6.66 -3.08 -6.46
CA PHE A 254 6.65 -1.76 -7.10
C PHE A 254 6.47 -0.57 -6.12
N GLY A 255 6.81 -0.72 -4.84
CA GLY A 255 6.55 0.28 -3.81
C GLY A 255 7.50 1.48 -3.80
N VAL A 256 8.64 1.40 -4.49
CA VAL A 256 9.65 2.46 -4.47
C VAL A 256 9.23 3.65 -5.31
N LYS A 257 9.35 4.84 -4.72
CA LYS A 257 9.23 6.13 -5.40
C LYS A 257 10.47 6.96 -5.13
N GLN A 258 10.90 7.74 -6.11
CA GLN A 258 12.16 8.50 -6.01
C GLN A 258 12.20 9.46 -4.81
N SER A 259 11.06 10.05 -4.45
CA SER A 259 10.88 10.97 -3.32
C SER A 259 10.99 10.29 -1.95
N LEU A 260 10.88 8.96 -1.91
CA LEU A 260 10.91 8.13 -0.72
C LEU A 260 12.26 7.41 -0.52
N ILE A 261 13.22 7.61 -1.42
CA ILE A 261 14.58 7.10 -1.28
C ILE A 261 15.38 8.05 -0.39
N VAL A 262 15.98 7.52 0.68
CA VAL A 262 16.73 8.28 1.69
C VAL A 262 18.19 7.81 1.77
N GLU A 263 19.08 8.76 2.09
CA GLU A 263 20.47 8.45 2.39
C GLU A 263 20.63 8.11 3.87
N VAL A 264 21.54 7.17 4.16
CA VAL A 264 21.92 6.84 5.54
C VAL A 264 23.16 7.63 5.90
N GLY A 265 22.98 8.63 6.75
CA GLY A 265 24.05 9.42 7.34
C GLY A 265 24.59 8.81 8.61
N LYS A 266 25.35 9.60 9.37
CA LYS A 266 25.87 9.24 10.69
C LYS A 266 25.67 10.38 11.68
N VAL A 267 25.52 10.03 12.95
CA VAL A 267 25.57 11.00 14.06
C VAL A 267 27.02 11.39 14.31
N ASP A 268 27.47 12.51 13.75
CA ASP A 268 28.89 12.87 13.70
C ASP A 268 29.36 13.83 14.82
N ASP A 269 28.44 14.50 15.51
CA ASP A 269 28.76 15.40 16.62
C ASP A 269 28.28 14.87 17.98
N LYS A 270 28.99 15.26 19.04
CA LYS A 270 28.73 14.79 20.41
C LYS A 270 27.42 15.34 20.97
N ASP A 271 27.06 16.56 20.63
CA ASP A 271 25.87 17.22 21.17
C ASP A 271 24.60 16.55 20.63
N GLN A 272 24.59 16.15 19.35
CA GLN A 272 23.54 15.36 18.74
C GLN A 272 23.45 13.95 19.34
N ALA A 273 24.59 13.29 19.54
CA ALA A 273 24.65 11.98 20.18
C ALA A 273 24.08 12.02 21.61
N GLU A 274 24.46 13.01 22.41
CA GLU A 274 23.93 13.25 23.75
C GLU A 274 22.43 13.59 23.70
N LYS A 275 22.01 14.48 22.80
CA LYS A 275 20.59 14.88 22.63
C LYS A 275 19.67 13.69 22.38
N TYR A 276 20.07 12.76 21.52
CA TYR A 276 19.25 11.60 21.14
C TYR A 276 19.58 10.32 21.93
N GLY A 277 20.56 10.39 22.84
CA GLY A 277 20.99 9.26 23.66
C GLY A 277 21.50 8.08 22.82
N VAL A 278 22.32 8.37 21.82
CA VAL A 278 22.99 7.39 20.94
C VAL A 278 24.50 7.61 20.95
N LYS A 279 25.27 6.77 20.25
CA LYS A 279 26.73 6.93 20.15
C LYS A 279 27.08 7.76 18.91
N THR A 280 28.18 8.50 18.96
CA THR A 280 28.78 9.07 17.75
C THR A 280 29.11 7.94 16.77
N GLY A 281 28.78 8.13 15.50
CA GLY A 281 28.92 7.15 14.43
C GLY A 281 27.72 6.22 14.25
N THR A 282 26.69 6.30 15.10
CA THR A 282 25.40 5.61 14.87
C THR A 282 24.80 6.06 13.54
N SER A 283 24.27 5.11 12.76
CA SER A 283 23.61 5.38 11.48
C SER A 283 22.39 6.28 11.70
N LEU A 284 22.13 7.20 10.76
CA LEU A 284 21.12 8.25 10.90
C LEU A 284 20.26 8.35 9.65
N ILE A 285 18.94 8.32 9.81
CA ILE A 285 17.97 8.74 8.81
C ILE A 285 17.25 9.99 9.31
N THR A 286 17.17 11.00 8.44
CA THR A 286 16.35 12.20 8.66
C THR A 286 15.34 12.36 7.55
N TYR A 287 14.09 12.68 7.88
CA TYR A 287 13.06 12.90 6.86
C TYR A 287 11.97 13.87 7.32
N ASP A 288 11.52 14.72 6.40
CA ASP A 288 10.42 15.66 6.62
C ASP A 288 9.15 15.15 5.94
N PHE A 289 8.20 14.66 6.73
CA PHE A 289 6.89 14.24 6.22
C PHE A 289 5.97 15.46 6.03
N VAL A 290 5.28 15.50 4.90
CA VAL A 290 4.31 16.54 4.55
C VAL A 290 2.94 15.90 4.40
N LEU A 291 2.05 16.18 5.34
CA LEU A 291 0.66 15.69 5.31
C LEU A 291 -0.26 16.65 4.58
N VAL A 292 -1.33 16.08 4.04
CA VAL A 292 -2.35 16.77 3.25
C VAL A 292 -3.65 16.74 4.05
N THR A 293 -4.43 17.80 4.01
CA THR A 293 -5.74 17.80 4.68
C THR A 293 -6.73 16.88 3.97
N ASP A 294 -7.69 16.32 4.71
CA ASP A 294 -8.77 15.50 4.14
C ASP A 294 -9.49 16.24 2.99
N GLU A 295 -9.73 17.54 3.17
CA GLU A 295 -10.41 18.38 2.19
C GLU A 295 -9.60 18.50 0.88
N ALA A 296 -8.30 18.75 0.98
CA ALA A 296 -7.44 18.90 -0.19
C ALA A 296 -7.30 17.58 -0.96
N ALA A 297 -7.12 16.46 -0.25
CA ALA A 297 -7.05 15.13 -0.85
C ALA A 297 -8.37 14.77 -1.56
N ARG A 298 -9.52 14.97 -0.90
CA ARG A 298 -10.84 14.73 -1.49
C ARG A 298 -11.09 15.57 -2.74
N LYS A 299 -10.73 16.86 -2.70
CA LYS A 299 -10.87 17.76 -3.86
C LYS A 299 -10.02 17.29 -5.04
N LEU A 300 -8.77 16.88 -4.77
CA LEU A 300 -7.86 16.37 -5.81
C LEU A 300 -8.36 15.03 -6.38
N ARG A 301 -8.81 14.11 -5.53
CA ARG A 301 -9.43 12.84 -5.93
C ARG A 301 -10.62 13.06 -6.83
N ARG A 302 -11.49 14.01 -6.47
CA ARG A 302 -12.65 14.38 -7.29
C ARG A 302 -12.23 14.92 -8.66
N SER A 303 -11.30 15.87 -8.72
CA SER A 303 -10.78 16.42 -9.99
C SER A 303 -10.24 15.32 -10.90
N LYS A 304 -9.38 14.44 -10.35
CA LYS A 304 -8.78 13.33 -11.11
C LYS A 304 -9.84 12.32 -11.57
N ALA A 305 -10.85 12.05 -10.75
CA ALA A 305 -11.96 11.19 -11.15
C ALA A 305 -12.80 11.80 -12.28
N GLU A 306 -13.04 13.11 -12.26
CA GLU A 306 -13.74 13.82 -13.33
C GLU A 306 -12.93 13.78 -14.63
N GLU A 307 -11.63 14.05 -14.58
CA GLU A 307 -10.72 13.93 -15.72
C GLU A 307 -10.70 12.50 -16.30
N ALA A 308 -10.62 11.48 -15.44
CA ALA A 308 -10.60 10.08 -15.83
C ALA A 308 -11.91 9.63 -16.49
N MET A 309 -13.06 10.14 -16.04
CA MET A 309 -14.36 9.84 -16.65
C MET A 309 -14.55 10.59 -17.98
N ASN A 310 -14.18 11.86 -18.03
CA ASN A 310 -14.26 12.68 -19.23
C ASN A 310 -13.37 12.15 -20.36
N SER A 311 -12.17 11.66 -20.05
CA SER A 311 -11.27 11.04 -21.05
C SER A 311 -11.84 9.77 -21.67
N GLN A 312 -12.79 9.11 -20.99
CA GLN A 312 -13.56 7.97 -21.50
C GLN A 312 -14.86 8.38 -22.21
N GLY A 313 -15.09 9.69 -22.40
CA GLY A 313 -16.32 10.22 -22.99
C GLY A 313 -17.56 10.06 -22.09
N ARG A 314 -17.38 9.85 -20.78
CA ARG A 314 -18.46 9.67 -19.81
C ARG A 314 -18.65 10.93 -19.00
N LYS A 315 -19.88 11.46 -18.94
CA LYS A 315 -20.25 12.42 -17.90
C LYS A 315 -20.20 11.72 -16.53
N VAL A 316 -19.88 12.48 -15.50
CA VAL A 316 -19.68 11.97 -14.14
C VAL A 316 -20.62 12.66 -13.17
N ARG A 317 -21.19 11.86 -12.27
CA ARG A 317 -21.84 12.31 -11.04
C ARG A 317 -21.18 11.61 -9.85
N PHE A 318 -21.36 12.16 -8.66
CA PHE A 318 -20.77 11.62 -7.44
C PHE A 318 -21.87 11.14 -6.48
N ILE A 319 -21.70 9.93 -5.94
CA ILE A 319 -22.53 9.36 -4.88
C ILE A 319 -21.58 8.97 -3.76
N ASP A 320 -21.78 9.54 -2.57
CA ASP A 320 -20.90 9.35 -1.41
C ASP A 320 -19.41 9.56 -1.76
N ASP A 321 -19.11 10.65 -2.47
CA ASP A 321 -17.78 11.00 -3.00
C ASP A 321 -17.17 10.00 -4.01
N LEU A 322 -17.93 9.02 -4.49
CA LEU A 322 -17.49 8.05 -5.51
C LEU A 322 -18.02 8.39 -6.90
N PRO A 323 -17.19 8.33 -7.96
CA PRO A 323 -17.62 8.65 -9.31
C PRO A 323 -18.50 7.54 -9.88
N VAL A 324 -19.60 7.93 -10.51
CA VAL A 324 -20.44 7.04 -11.33
C VAL A 324 -20.79 7.72 -12.66
N PRO A 325 -20.99 6.97 -13.75
CA PRO A 325 -21.46 7.54 -15.01
C PRO A 325 -22.80 8.25 -14.80
N ASP A 326 -22.89 9.46 -15.33
CA ASP A 326 -24.15 10.19 -15.43
C ASP A 326 -24.82 9.74 -16.73
N VAL A 327 -25.85 8.89 -16.59
CA VAL A 327 -26.52 8.19 -17.70
C VAL A 327 -27.88 8.82 -18.07
N ASP A 328 -28.08 10.08 -17.69
CA ASP A 328 -29.25 10.89 -18.08
C ASP A 328 -29.16 11.35 -19.55
#